data_AF-A0AAF0Y004-F1
#
_entry.id   AF-A0AAF0Y004-F1
#
_cell.length_a   1.000
_cell.length_b   1.000
_cell.length_c   1.000
_cell.angle_alpha   90.00
_cell.angle_beta   90.00
_cell.angle_gamma   90.00
#
_symmetry.space_group_name_H-M   'P 1'
#
loop_
_entity.id
_entity.type
_entity.pdbx_description
1 polymer ?
#
loop_
_entity_poly.entity_id
_entity_poly.type
_entity_poly.pdbx_seq_one_letter_code
_entity_poly.pdbx_strand_id
1 'polypeptide(L)' 'MSDKEQQFTTQPHPATTNNPADLVAGKTPGLVSDAAQAFNTPGIQQIGSQAAAALEQPKTREQLQEEFKKLNQ' A
#
# COMPACT_ATOMS: atom_id res chain seq x y z
N MET A 1 -38.48 -22.85 -13.35
CA MET A 1 -37.17 -22.22 -13.58
C MET A 1 -36.63 -21.89 -12.20
N SER A 2 -35.79 -22.76 -11.65
CA SER A 2 -35.17 -22.53 -10.34
C SER A 2 -33.81 -21.93 -10.59
N ASP A 3 -33.67 -20.64 -10.32
CA ASP A 3 -32.39 -19.93 -10.34
C ASP A 3 -31.47 -20.60 -9.31
N LYS A 4 -30.54 -21.41 -9.81
CA LYS A 4 -29.48 -22.01 -8.99
C LYS A 4 -28.47 -20.91 -8.70
N GLU A 5 -28.65 -20.24 -7.57
CA GLU A 5 -27.66 -19.30 -7.04
C GLU A 5 -26.29 -19.99 -6.95
N GLN A 6 -25.26 -19.29 -7.39
CA GLN A 6 -23.90 -19.80 -7.46
C GLN A 6 -23.35 -19.96 -6.04
N GLN A 7 -23.28 -21.20 -5.55
CA GLN A 7 -22.71 -21.51 -4.24
C GLN A 7 -21.19 -21.70 -4.35
N PHE A 8 -20.45 -20.92 -3.57
CA PHE A 8 -19.00 -21.06 -3.45
C PHE A 8 -18.67 -21.75 -2.12
N THR A 9 -18.04 -22.91 -2.17
CA THR A 9 -17.52 -23.58 -0.98
C THR A 9 -16.10 -23.10 -0.71
N THR A 10 -15.85 -22.49 0.45
CA THR A 10 -14.48 -22.30 0.91
C THR A 10 -13.98 -23.64 1.43
N GLN A 11 -12.94 -24.19 0.81
CA GLN A 11 -12.22 -25.27 1.46
C GLN A 11 -11.56 -24.71 2.72
N PRO A 12 -11.53 -25.46 3.83
CA PRO A 12 -10.70 -25.05 4.95
C PRO A 12 -9.29 -24.88 4.39
N HIS A 13 -8.75 -23.67 4.51
CA HIS A 13 -7.32 -23.48 4.30
C HIS A 13 -6.66 -24.49 5.24
N PRO A 14 -5.69 -25.31 4.78
CA PRO A 14 -4.97 -26.16 5.69
C PRO A 14 -4.48 -25.25 6.80
N ALA A 15 -4.98 -25.47 8.02
CA ALA A 15 -4.52 -24.70 9.16
C ALA A 15 -3.03 -24.97 9.20
N THR A 16 -2.22 -23.98 8.77
CA THR A 16 -0.79 -23.99 9.05
C THR A 16 -0.73 -24.26 10.53
N THR A 17 -0.07 -25.36 10.86
CA THR A 17 -0.01 -25.89 12.21
C THR A 17 0.34 -24.72 13.13
N ASN A 18 -0.10 -24.71 14.38
CA ASN A 18 0.41 -23.74 15.36
C ASN A 18 1.86 -24.10 15.75
N ASN A 19 2.70 -24.31 14.73
CA ASN A 19 4.09 -24.67 14.79
C ASN A 19 4.87 -23.42 14.34
N PRO A 20 5.66 -22.80 15.22
CA PRO A 20 6.42 -21.59 14.88
C PRO A 20 7.45 -21.81 13.75
N ALA A 21 7.75 -23.06 13.39
CA ALA A 21 8.58 -23.37 12.21
C ALA A 21 7.91 -22.99 10.87
N ASP A 22 6.58 -22.88 10.83
CA ASP A 22 5.85 -22.50 9.60
C ASP A 22 6.01 -21.00 9.27
N LEU A 23 6.54 -20.20 10.19
CA LEU A 23 6.86 -18.78 9.97
C LEU A 23 8.17 -18.58 9.19
N VAL A 24 8.92 -19.66 8.91
CA VAL A 24 10.20 -19.58 8.19
C VAL A 24 9.95 -19.50 6.69
N ALA A 25 9.73 -18.25 6.23
CA ALA A 25 9.93 -17.69 4.90
C ALA A 25 9.37 -18.46 3.67
N GLY A 26 8.31 -17.92 3.08
CA GLY A 26 8.07 -18.08 1.63
C GLY A 26 6.65 -18.42 1.17
N LYS A 27 5.65 -18.53 2.06
CA LYS A 27 4.27 -18.91 1.69
C LYS A 27 3.17 -17.90 2.05
N THR A 28 3.52 -16.63 2.27
CA THR A 28 2.53 -15.56 2.41
C THR A 28 2.39 -14.80 1.08
N PRO A 29 1.19 -14.73 0.46
CA PRO A 29 0.90 -13.82 -0.65
C PRO A 29 0.66 -12.42 -0.07
N GLY A 30 1.72 -11.81 0.44
CA GLY A 30 1.75 -10.45 0.95
C GLY A 30 3.12 -9.87 0.66
N LEU A 31 3.28 -8.56 0.82
CA LEU A 31 4.56 -7.87 0.67
C LEU A 31 5.57 -8.50 1.64
N VAL A 32 6.25 -9.55 1.17
CA VAL A 32 7.45 -10.04 1.79
C VAL A 32 8.45 -8.90 1.62
N SER A 33 8.92 -8.37 2.73
CA SER A 33 10.08 -7.49 2.79
C SER A 33 11.32 -8.31 2.40
N ASP A 34 11.31 -8.81 1.18
CA ASP A 34 12.42 -9.49 0.58
C ASP A 34 13.34 -8.36 0.15
N ALA A 35 14.37 -8.11 0.96
CA ALA A 35 15.48 -7.24 0.61
C ALA A 35 16.07 -7.60 -0.78
N ALA A 36 15.73 -8.78 -1.33
CA ALA A 36 16.08 -9.25 -2.65
C ALA A 36 15.50 -8.43 -3.82
N GLN A 37 14.42 -7.65 -3.67
CA GLN A 37 13.95 -6.72 -4.74
C GLN A 37 14.53 -5.30 -4.62
N ALA A 38 15.16 -4.96 -3.49
CA ALA A 38 15.76 -3.64 -3.28
C ALA A 38 17.06 -3.43 -4.08
N PHE A 39 17.69 -4.51 -4.57
CA PHE A 39 18.98 -4.41 -5.26
C PHE A 39 18.89 -3.76 -6.66
N ASN A 40 17.71 -3.67 -7.26
CA ASN A 40 17.51 -3.09 -8.61
C ASN A 40 16.47 -1.97 -8.65
N THR A 41 15.91 -1.54 -7.51
CA THR A 41 15.11 -0.32 -7.50
C THR A 41 16.05 0.86 -7.66
N PRO A 42 15.86 1.73 -8.66
CA PRO A 42 16.55 3.01 -8.68
C PRO A 42 16.39 3.65 -7.29
N GLY A 43 17.50 4.09 -6.69
CA GLY A 43 17.44 4.77 -5.41
C GLY A 43 16.52 5.99 -5.48
N ILE A 44 16.19 6.56 -4.32
CA ILE A 44 15.38 7.79 -4.25
C ILE A 44 16.02 8.84 -5.16
N GLN A 45 15.34 9.19 -6.26
CA GLN A 45 15.83 10.20 -7.19
C GLN A 45 15.60 11.56 -6.57
N GLN A 46 16.67 12.20 -6.13
CA GLN A 46 16.62 13.60 -5.71
C GLN A 46 16.32 14.45 -6.95
N ILE A 47 15.21 15.18 -6.89
CA ILE A 47 14.83 16.14 -7.92
C ILE A 47 15.85 17.28 -7.93
N GLY A 48 16.36 17.65 -9.11
CA GLY A 48 17.29 18.78 -9.25
C GLY A 48 16.66 20.11 -8.82
N SER A 49 17.47 21.07 -8.39
CA SER A 49 17.02 22.37 -7.86
C SER A 49 16.08 23.14 -8.79
N GLN A 50 16.30 23.06 -10.11
CA GLN A 50 15.45 23.69 -11.11
C GLN A 50 14.05 23.07 -11.17
N ALA A 51 13.94 21.74 -11.07
CA ALA A 51 12.66 21.06 -11.08
C ALA A 51 11.94 21.21 -9.72
N ALA A 52 12.68 21.28 -8.62
CA ALA A 52 12.10 21.58 -7.30
C ALA A 52 11.49 22.98 -7.22
N ALA A 53 12.09 23.98 -7.89
CA ALA A 53 11.58 25.35 -7.93
C ALA A 53 10.30 25.50 -8.77
N ALA A 54 10.02 24.56 -9.67
CA ALA A 54 8.78 24.54 -10.46
C ALA A 54 7.60 23.92 -9.70
N LEU A 55 7.82 23.32 -8.53
CA LEU A 55 6.77 22.76 -7.69
C LEU A 55 6.06 23.87 -6.92
N GLU A 56 4.76 23.68 -6.68
CA GLU A 56 3.99 24.58 -5.81
C GLU A 56 4.59 24.57 -4.40
N GLN A 57 4.76 25.75 -3.83
CA GLN A 57 5.24 25.89 -2.45
C GLN A 57 4.19 25.36 -1.48
N PRO A 58 4.60 24.73 -0.37
CA PRO A 58 3.66 24.27 0.64
C PRO A 58 2.87 25.46 1.21
N LYS A 59 1.55 25.29 1.29
CA LYS A 59 0.65 26.29 1.86
C LYS A 59 0.96 26.52 3.34
N THR A 60 0.75 27.75 3.81
CA THR A 60 0.85 28.04 5.23
C THR A 60 -0.31 27.42 6.00
N ARG A 61 -0.17 27.32 7.33
CA ARG A 61 -1.21 26.77 8.20
C ARG A 61 -2.52 27.55 8.08
N GLU A 62 -2.44 28.86 7.94
CA GLU A 62 -3.58 29.77 7.82
C GLU A 62 -4.31 29.55 6.49
N GLN A 63 -3.56 29.43 5.39
CA GLN A 63 -4.12 29.13 4.06
C GLN A 63 -4.86 27.78 4.05
N LEU A 64 -4.30 26.75 4.70
CA LEU A 64 -4.97 25.46 4.84
C LEU A 64 -6.27 25.55 5.64
N GLN A 65 -6.32 26.38 6.68
CA GLN A 65 -7.54 26.59 7.47
C GLN A 65 -8.64 27.31 6.67
N GLU A 66 -8.26 28.30 5.86
CA GLU A 66 -9.18 29.01 4.98
C GLU A 66 -9.77 28.09 3.90
N GLU A 67 -8.94 27.27 3.26
CA GLU A 67 -9.39 26.28 2.28
C GLU A 67 -10.33 25.25 2.90
N PHE A 68 -10.03 24.79 4.12
CA PHE A 68 -10.91 23.90 4.86
C PHE A 68 -12.27 24.54 5.14
N LYS A 69 -12.31 25.82 5.51
CA LYS A 69 -13.57 26.55 5.71
C LYS A 69 -14.33 26.76 4.41
N LYS A 70 -13.63 26.98 3.29
CA LYS A 70 -14.24 27.15 1.96
C LYS A 70 -14.82 25.84 1.43
N LEU A 71 -14.17 24.71 1.72
CA LEU A 71 -14.60 23.38 1.28
C LEU A 71 -15.84 22.87 2.03
N ASN A 72 -16.00 23.25 3.30
CA ASN A 72 -17.11 22.82 4.16
C ASN A 72 -18.29 23.80 4.21
N GLN A 73 -18.34 24.76 3.27
CA GLN A 73 -19.51 25.61 3.04
C GLN A 73 -20.39 25.02 1.95
#